data_AF-A0A250K3T4-F1
#
_entry.id   AF-A0A250K3T4-F1
#
_cell.length_a   1.000
_cell.length_b   1.000
_cell.length_c   1.000
_cell.angle_alpha   90.00
_cell.angle_beta   90.00
_cell.angle_gamma   90.00
#
_symmetry.space_group_name_H-M   'P 1'
#
loop_
_entity.id
_entity.type
_entity.pdbx_description
1 polymer ?
#
loop_
_entity_poly.entity_id
_entity_poly.type
_entity_poly.pdbx_seq_one_letter_code
_entity_poly.pdbx_strand_id
1 'polypeptide(L)'
;MVFPNWSGAPERAFPGPPRLTPGRWEKHHIFPQAEDLARWFERQGVKIHDYTMPIPRHVHQRIHRGGERGGDWNNAWREFKDANEGATPAEIFRHAGELIHRFELMGGPIQPYYSRPGA
;
A
#
# COMPACT_ATOMS: atom_id res chain seq x y z
N MET A 1 5.86 -12.95 36.73
CA MET A 1 7.02 -13.53 36.03
C MET A 1 7.82 -12.38 35.44
N VAL A 2 9.05 -12.21 35.88
CA VAL A 2 9.95 -11.11 35.50
C VAL A 2 11.05 -11.74 34.66
N PHE A 3 11.25 -11.26 33.43
CA PHE A 3 12.35 -11.73 32.59
C PHE A 3 13.65 -10.97 32.94
N PRO A 4 14.79 -11.67 33.09
CA PRO A 4 16.06 -11.03 33.42
C PRO A 4 16.67 -10.30 32.22
N ASN A 5 17.13 -9.07 32.48
CA ASN A 5 17.97 -8.25 31.60
C ASN A 5 19.42 -8.77 31.64
N TRP A 6 19.98 -9.13 30.49
CA TRP A 6 21.42 -8.97 30.23
C TRP A 6 21.72 -8.90 28.75
N SER A 7 22.25 -7.76 28.28
CA SER A 7 23.39 -7.67 27.34
C SER A 7 23.70 -6.19 27.10
N GLY A 8 24.82 -5.73 27.65
CA GLY A 8 25.34 -4.38 27.48
C GLY A 8 25.81 -4.08 26.04
N ALA A 9 24.86 -3.93 25.13
CA ALA A 9 25.07 -3.29 23.84
C ALA A 9 24.87 -1.77 24.02
N PRO A 10 25.71 -0.90 23.41
CA PRO A 10 25.38 0.51 23.35
C PRO A 10 23.99 0.64 22.72
N GLU A 11 23.16 1.49 23.32
CA GLU A 11 21.82 1.84 22.89
C GLU A 11 21.94 2.46 21.48
N ARG A 12 22.06 1.61 20.47
CA ARG A 12 22.05 2.00 19.08
C ARG A 12 20.61 2.37 18.86
N ALA A 13 20.32 3.65 19.04
CA ALA A 13 19.05 4.27 18.75
C ALA A 13 18.61 3.74 17.38
N PHE A 14 17.70 2.77 17.37
CA PHE A 14 16.98 2.46 16.16
C PHE A 14 16.33 3.79 15.79
N PRO A 15 16.66 4.41 14.65
CA PRO A 15 15.89 5.55 14.23
C PRO A 15 14.46 5.04 14.20
N GLY A 16 13.59 5.65 15.02
CA GLY A 16 12.16 5.41 14.93
C GLY A 16 11.73 5.52 13.46
N PRO A 17 10.59 4.94 13.08
CA PRO A 17 10.15 4.93 11.69
C PRO A 17 10.31 6.34 11.11
N PRO A 18 10.93 6.47 9.92
CA PRO A 18 11.33 7.76 9.37
C PRO A 18 10.19 8.75 9.52
N ARG A 19 10.43 9.82 10.30
CA ARG A 19 9.45 10.89 10.47
C ARG A 19 9.19 11.46 9.08
N LEU A 20 7.96 11.25 8.62
CA LEU A 20 7.47 11.71 7.34
C LEU A 20 7.82 13.20 7.18
N THR A 21 8.60 13.54 6.16
CA THR A 21 8.98 14.92 5.84
C THR A 21 7.74 15.80 5.69
N PRO A 22 7.80 17.12 6.01
CA PRO A 22 6.67 18.02 5.82
C PRO A 22 6.33 18.14 4.32
N GLY A 23 5.30 17.42 3.92
CA GLY A 23 4.68 17.42 2.60
C GLY A 23 3.21 17.03 2.78
N ARG A 24 2.33 17.38 1.84
CA ARG A 24 0.93 16.95 1.92
C ARG A 24 0.89 15.44 1.64
N TRP A 25 0.61 14.63 2.66
CA TRP A 25 0.44 13.18 2.53
C TRP A 25 -1.02 12.83 2.22
N GLU A 26 -1.23 11.80 1.43
CA GLU A 26 -2.57 11.34 1.02
C GLU A 26 -2.66 9.82 1.21
N LYS A 27 -3.81 9.35 1.71
CA LYS A 27 -4.09 7.90 1.78
C LYS A 27 -4.29 7.40 0.35
N HIS A 28 -3.47 6.44 -0.04
CA HIS A 28 -3.58 5.77 -1.32
C HIS A 28 -4.04 4.32 -1.10
N HIS A 29 -5.02 3.87 -1.88
CA HIS A 29 -5.46 2.48 -1.83
C HIS A 29 -4.51 1.61 -2.65
N ILE A 30 -3.92 0.60 -2.00
CA ILE A 30 -3.04 -0.35 -2.69
C ILE A 30 -3.84 -1.13 -3.74
N PHE A 31 -5.07 -1.52 -3.38
CA PHE A 31 -6.03 -2.14 -4.29
C PHE A 31 -7.04 -1.09 -4.77
N PRO A 32 -7.11 -0.76 -6.08
CA PRO A 32 -7.96 0.30 -6.60
C PRO A 32 -9.45 0.18 -6.23
N GLN A 33 -10.08 1.34 -6.02
CA GLN A 33 -11.53 1.45 -5.80
C GLN A 33 -12.35 1.48 -7.10
N ALA A 34 -11.70 1.45 -8.28
CA ALA A 34 -12.43 1.38 -9.54
C ALA A 34 -13.30 0.12 -9.57
N GLU A 35 -14.56 0.28 -9.96
CA GLU A 35 -15.62 -0.69 -9.73
C GLU A 35 -15.35 -2.08 -10.35
N ASP A 36 -14.73 -2.10 -11.53
CA ASP A 36 -14.26 -3.30 -12.23
C ASP A 36 -13.21 -4.07 -11.42
N LEU A 37 -12.23 -3.35 -10.87
CA LEU A 37 -11.14 -3.91 -10.08
C LEU A 37 -11.61 -4.29 -8.66
N ALA A 38 -12.36 -3.42 -7.99
CA ALA A 38 -12.91 -3.65 -6.65
C ALA A 38 -13.74 -4.93 -6.58
N ARG A 39 -14.64 -5.14 -7.54
CA ARG A 39 -15.42 -6.38 -7.65
C ARG A 39 -14.54 -7.61 -7.87
N TRP A 40 -13.47 -7.47 -8.65
CA TRP A 40 -12.56 -8.58 -8.89
C TRP A 40 -11.78 -8.95 -7.63
N PHE A 41 -11.22 -7.97 -6.91
CA PHE A 41 -10.57 -8.20 -5.62
C PHE A 41 -11.49 -8.87 -4.60
N GLU A 42 -12.74 -8.41 -4.50
CA GLU A 42 -13.73 -8.99 -3.60
C GLU A 42 -14.00 -10.47 -3.91
N ARG A 43 -14.16 -10.82 -5.20
CA ARG A 43 -14.31 -12.22 -5.62
C ARG A 43 -13.09 -13.08 -5.24
N GLN A 44 -11.90 -12.49 -5.25
CA GLN A 44 -10.66 -13.16 -4.83
C GLN A 44 -10.40 -13.09 -3.32
N GLY A 45 -11.34 -12.57 -2.52
CA GLY A 45 -11.23 -12.50 -1.06
C GLY A 45 -10.33 -11.37 -0.54
N VAL A 46 -10.01 -10.37 -1.36
CA VAL A 46 -9.18 -9.22 -0.98
C VAL A 46 -10.04 -8.03 -0.58
N LYS A 47 -10.04 -7.68 0.71
CA LYS A 47 -10.77 -6.54 1.27
C LYS A 47 -10.00 -5.23 1.06
N ILE A 48 -10.30 -4.52 -0.02
CA ILE A 48 -9.49 -3.36 -0.49
C ILE A 48 -9.31 -2.24 0.56
N HIS A 49 -10.30 -2.02 1.42
CA HIS A 49 -10.26 -0.97 2.44
C HIS A 49 -9.30 -1.26 3.60
N ASP A 50 -8.85 -2.51 3.75
CA ASP A 50 -7.89 -2.89 4.80
C ASP A 50 -6.46 -2.49 4.43
N TYR A 51 -6.20 -2.11 3.18
CA TYR A 51 -4.87 -1.92 2.62
C TYR A 51 -4.69 -0.55 1.97
N THR A 52 -4.42 0.45 2.80
CA THR A 52 -4.03 1.78 2.34
C THR A 52 -2.65 2.16 2.85
N MET A 53 -1.95 2.99 2.09
CA MET A 53 -0.64 3.48 2.45
C MET A 53 -0.61 5.00 2.30
N PRO A 54 -0.15 5.77 3.31
CA PRO A 54 0.04 7.19 3.14
C PRO A 54 1.26 7.43 2.25
N ILE A 55 1.08 8.16 1.15
CA ILE A 55 2.15 8.52 0.22
C ILE A 55 2.20 10.05 0.01
N PRO A 56 3.33 10.62 -0.45
CA PRO A 56 3.38 12.04 -0.78
C PRO A 56 2.40 12.37 -1.91
N ARG A 57 1.68 13.50 -1.81
CA ARG A 57 0.70 13.94 -2.82
C ARG A 57 1.26 13.98 -4.23
N HIS A 58 2.52 14.38 -4.42
CA HIS A 58 3.12 14.42 -5.75
C HIS A 58 3.27 13.01 -6.35
N VAL A 59 3.59 12.00 -5.53
CA VAL A 59 3.61 10.59 -5.95
C VAL A 59 2.19 10.13 -6.27
N HIS A 60 1.23 10.42 -5.39
CA HIS A 60 -0.18 10.08 -5.61
C HIS A 60 -0.71 10.64 -6.93
N GLN A 61 -0.39 11.91 -7.23
CA GLN A 61 -0.72 12.52 -8.50
C GLN A 61 0.03 11.88 -9.67
N ARG A 62 1.32 11.57 -9.54
CA ARG A 62 2.13 10.95 -10.60
C ARG A 62 1.52 9.63 -11.06
N ILE A 63 1.17 8.75 -10.13
CA ILE A 63 0.67 7.39 -10.44
C ILE A 63 -0.80 7.36 -10.89
N HIS A 64 -1.55 8.44 -10.64
CA HIS A 64 -2.91 8.63 -11.14
C HIS A 64 -3.00 9.62 -12.30
N ARG A 65 -1.86 10.07 -12.84
CA ARG A 65 -1.79 10.73 -14.15
C ARG A 65 -1.63 9.66 -15.24
N GLY A 66 -1.86 10.06 -16.49
CA GLY A 66 -1.80 9.17 -17.66
C GLY A 66 -3.04 8.27 -17.79
N GLY A 67 -3.24 7.66 -18.96
CA GLY A 67 -4.20 6.56 -19.16
C GLY A 67 -5.69 6.79 -18.89
N GLU A 68 -6.43 5.70 -18.68
CA GLU A 68 -7.87 5.71 -18.35
C GLU A 68 -8.13 6.12 -16.88
N ARG A 69 -9.40 6.02 -16.42
CA ARG A 69 -9.79 6.36 -15.04
C ARG A 69 -8.92 5.65 -14.00
N GLY A 70 -8.26 6.45 -13.16
CA GLY A 70 -7.34 6.02 -12.11
C GLY A 70 -5.88 5.91 -12.55
N GLY A 71 -5.57 6.29 -13.78
CA GLY A 71 -4.23 6.44 -14.32
C GLY A 71 -3.39 5.17 -14.36
N ASP A 72 -2.07 5.37 -14.48
CA ASP A 72 -1.10 4.27 -14.68
C ASP A 72 -1.20 3.19 -13.59
N TRP A 73 -1.53 3.57 -12.35
CA TRP A 73 -1.77 2.63 -11.26
C TRP A 73 -2.92 1.67 -11.57
N ASN A 74 -4.08 2.19 -11.97
CA ASN A 74 -5.22 1.34 -12.30
C ASN A 74 -4.98 0.53 -13.58
N ASN A 75 -4.26 1.08 -14.55
CA ASN A 75 -3.95 0.35 -15.78
C ASN A 75 -3.06 -0.86 -15.50
N ALA A 76 -2.02 -0.71 -14.68
CA ALA A 76 -1.20 -1.84 -14.27
C ALA A 76 -2.02 -2.94 -13.58
N TRP A 77 -2.97 -2.54 -12.73
CA TRP A 77 -3.91 -3.49 -12.12
C TRP A 77 -4.85 -4.16 -13.14
N ARG A 78 -5.32 -3.44 -14.16
CA ARG A 78 -6.15 -4.02 -15.23
C ARG A 78 -5.37 -5.00 -16.08
N GLU A 79 -4.15 -4.64 -16.49
CA GLU A 79 -3.24 -5.53 -17.22
C GLU A 79 -3.04 -6.85 -16.45
N PHE A 80 -2.79 -6.77 -15.14
CA PHE A 80 -2.64 -7.96 -14.32
C PHE A 80 -3.94 -8.77 -14.20
N LYS A 81 -5.06 -8.12 -13.93
CA LYS A 81 -6.38 -8.76 -13.83
C LYS A 81 -6.73 -9.48 -15.13
N ASP A 82 -6.56 -8.84 -16.27
CA ASP A 82 -6.98 -9.36 -17.57
C ASP A 82 -6.11 -10.54 -18.01
N ALA A 83 -4.83 -10.55 -17.62
CA ALA A 83 -3.96 -11.69 -17.81
C ALA A 83 -4.17 -12.83 -16.78
N ASN A 84 -4.76 -12.53 -15.62
CA ASN A 84 -4.85 -13.45 -14.47
C ASN A 84 -6.22 -13.39 -13.79
N GLU A 85 -7.30 -13.64 -14.53
CA GLU A 85 -8.67 -13.50 -13.99
C GLU A 85 -8.91 -14.36 -12.74
N GLY A 86 -8.27 -15.53 -12.68
CA GLY A 86 -8.31 -16.49 -11.56
C GLY A 86 -7.17 -16.37 -10.54
N ALA A 87 -6.45 -15.24 -10.51
CA ALA A 87 -5.35 -15.05 -9.56
C ALA A 87 -5.78 -15.28 -8.11
N THR A 88 -5.00 -16.07 -7.39
CA THR A 88 -5.20 -16.30 -5.96
C THR A 88 -4.90 -15.02 -5.15
N PRO A 89 -5.45 -14.88 -3.93
CA PRO A 89 -5.09 -13.74 -3.07
C PRO A 89 -3.58 -13.57 -2.90
N ALA A 90 -2.83 -14.66 -2.74
CA ALA A 90 -1.37 -14.62 -2.59
C ALA A 90 -0.68 -13.99 -3.82
N GLU A 91 -1.13 -14.29 -5.03
CA GLU A 91 -0.59 -13.72 -6.27
C GLU A 91 -0.94 -12.24 -6.40
N ILE A 92 -2.14 -11.85 -5.98
CA ILE A 92 -2.58 -10.46 -5.93
C ILE A 92 -1.70 -9.65 -4.96
N PHE A 93 -1.43 -10.18 -3.77
CA PHE A 93 -0.55 -9.53 -2.79
C PHE A 93 0.90 -9.46 -3.28
N ARG A 94 1.40 -10.51 -3.96
CA ARG A 94 2.72 -10.49 -4.60
C ARG A 94 2.79 -9.37 -5.64
N HIS A 95 1.79 -9.28 -6.52
CA HIS A 95 1.73 -8.23 -7.53
C HIS A 95 1.61 -6.82 -6.92
N ALA A 96 0.87 -6.67 -5.83
CA ALA A 96 0.83 -5.40 -5.10
C ALA A 96 2.24 -4.96 -4.64
N GLY A 97 3.06 -5.90 -4.13
CA GLY A 97 4.45 -5.64 -3.78
C GLY A 97 5.30 -5.21 -4.99
N GLU A 98 5.11 -5.88 -6.13
CA GLU A 98 5.78 -5.53 -7.39
C GLU A 98 5.41 -4.10 -7.84
N LEU A 99 4.14 -3.71 -7.77
CA LEU A 99 3.68 -2.37 -8.14
C LEU A 99 4.19 -1.30 -7.16
N ILE A 100 4.17 -1.57 -5.85
CA ILE A 100 4.75 -0.67 -4.84
C ILE A 100 6.22 -0.36 -5.16
N HIS A 101 6.99 -1.39 -5.53
CA HIS A 101 8.38 -1.23 -5.95
C HIS A 101 8.49 -0.50 -7.31
N ARG A 102 7.76 -0.95 -8.33
CA ARG A 102 7.80 -0.42 -9.71
C ARG A 102 7.47 1.08 -9.79
N PHE A 103 6.49 1.53 -9.01
CA PHE A 103 6.05 2.92 -8.99
C PHE A 103 6.72 3.76 -7.90
N GLU A 104 7.68 3.18 -7.16
CA GLU A 104 8.45 3.82 -6.10
C GLU A 104 7.53 4.46 -5.05
N LEU A 105 6.56 3.70 -4.54
CA LEU A 105 5.65 4.20 -3.50
C LEU A 105 6.42 4.33 -2.17
N MET A 106 7.12 5.46 -2.01
CA MET A 106 7.80 5.86 -0.77
C MET A 106 6.75 6.31 0.26
N GLY A 107 6.11 5.35 0.91
CA GLY A 107 4.99 5.56 1.83
C GLY A 107 5.28 5.24 3.29
N GLY A 108 4.33 5.59 4.16
CA GLY A 108 4.29 5.11 5.54
C GLY A 108 3.73 3.67 5.64
N PRO A 109 3.45 3.16 6.85
CA PRO A 109 2.98 1.78 7.02
C PRO A 109 1.61 1.55 6.34
N ILE A 110 1.40 0.31 5.89
CA ILE A 110 0.09 -0.15 5.41
C ILE A 110 -0.88 -0.17 6.59
N GLN A 111 -2.07 0.39 6.39
CA GLN A 111 -3.11 0.52 7.40
C GLN A 111 -4.51 0.49 6.78
N PRO A 112 -5.53 0.10 7.55
CA PRO A 112 -6.92 0.21 7.09
C PRO A 112 -7.32 1.67 6.83
N TYR A 113 -8.15 1.87 5.81
CA TYR A 113 -8.60 3.18 5.37
C TYR A 113 -9.36 3.93 6.48
N TYR A 114 -10.16 3.20 7.25
CA TYR A 114 -10.99 3.77 8.32
C TYR A 114 -10.28 3.87 9.68
N SER A 115 -9.02 3.43 9.78
CA SER A 115 -8.23 3.61 11.01
C SER A 115 -7.89 5.09 11.22
N ARG A 116 -8.14 5.59 12.43
CA ARG A 116 -7.66 6.88 12.93
C ARG A 116 -6.36 6.64 13.73
N PRO A 117 -5.26 7.35 13.44
CA PRO A 117 -4.10 7.33 14.33
C PRO A 117 -4.49 7.94 15.69
N GLY A 118 -4.40 7.16 16.77
CA GLY A 118 -4.51 7.65 18.15
C GLY A 118 -5.91 7.77 18.76
N ALA A 119 -6.79 6.80 18.54
CA ALA A 119 -7.98 6.61 19.38
C ALA A 119 -7.64 5.79 20.62
#